data_AF-A0A7Y1YQL7-F1
#
_entry.id   AF-A0A7Y1YQL7-F1
#
_cell.length_a   1.000
_cell.length_b   1.000
_cell.length_c   1.000
_cell.angle_alpha   90.00
_cell.angle_beta   90.00
_cell.angle_gamma   90.00
#
_symmetry.space_group_name_H-M   'P 1'
#
loop_
_entity.id
_entity.type
_entity.pdbx_description
1 polymer ?
#
loop_
_entity_poly.entity_id
_entity_poly.type
_entity_poly.pdbx_seq_one_letter_code
_entity_poly.pdbx_strand_id
1 'polypeptide(L)' 'GTPWKEMFQVFNMGHRMELYIPGALATEIIELVGSFEIKAQIVGEVKNASQTRVTIDSEMGHFDYQ' A
#
# COMPACT_ATOMS: atom_id res chain seq x y z
N GLY A 1 8.21 -8.20 -22.20
CA GLY A 1 7.41 -8.21 -20.97
C GLY A 1 7.17 -6.79 -20.54
N THR A 2 6.01 -6.49 -19.98
CA THR A 2 5.64 -5.15 -19.49
C THR A 2 6.54 -4.75 -18.32
N PRO A 3 7.08 -3.51 -18.27
CA PRO A 3 7.88 -3.05 -17.15
C PRO A 3 7.11 -3.11 -15.82
N TRP A 4 7.76 -3.53 -14.73
CA TRP A 4 7.13 -3.59 -13.39
C TRP A 4 6.53 -2.25 -12.96
N LYS A 5 7.14 -1.12 -13.34
CA LYS A 5 6.60 0.22 -13.10
C LYS A 5 5.20 0.41 -13.68
N GLU A 6 4.92 -0.14 -14.85
CA GLU A 6 3.62 -0.08 -15.52
C GLU A 6 2.64 -1.11 -14.93
N MET A 7 3.14 -2.27 -14.48
CA MET A 7 2.32 -3.26 -13.78
C MET A 7 1.70 -2.70 -12.50
N PHE A 8 2.48 -1.98 -11.68
CA PHE A 8 1.98 -1.32 -10.46
C PHE A 8 1.01 -0.15 -10.75
N GLN A 9 0.98 0.39 -11.98
CA GLN A 9 0.01 1.42 -12.37
C GLN A 9 -1.32 0.83 -12.87
N VAL A 10 -1.28 -0.36 -13.48
CA VAL A 10 -2.44 -0.97 -14.14
C VAL A 10 -3.13 -1.99 -13.24
N PHE A 11 -2.39 -2.69 -12.39
CA PHE A 11 -2.89 -3.78 -11.56
C PHE A 11 -2.77 -3.46 -10.07
N ASN A 12 -3.65 -4.08 -9.27
CA ASN A 12 -3.73 -3.86 -7.83
C ASN A 12 -2.64 -4.58 -7.01
N MET A 13 -1.90 -5.50 -7.63
CA MET A 13 -0.73 -6.17 -7.06
C MET A 13 -0.93 -6.84 -5.69
N GLY A 14 -2.16 -7.27 -5.37
CA GLY A 14 -2.45 -8.09 -4.18
C GLY A 14 -3.56 -7.54 -3.27
N HIS A 15 -3.79 -6.24 -3.26
CA HIS A 15 -4.89 -5.61 -2.50
C HIS A 15 -5.54 -4.50 -3.31
N ARG A 16 -6.87 -4.39 -3.25
CA ARG A 16 -7.64 -3.40 -4.02
C ARG A 16 -8.26 -2.30 -3.13
N MET A 17 -7.96 -2.33 -1.84
CA MET A 17 -8.46 -1.37 -0.86
C MET A 17 -7.32 -0.97 0.06
N GLU A 18 -7.18 0.34 0.28
CA GLU A 18 -6.20 0.95 1.16
C GLU A 18 -6.92 1.92 2.08
N LEU A 19 -6.53 1.94 3.35
CA LEU A 19 -7.10 2.83 4.37
C LEU A 19 -5.99 3.73 4.91
N TYR A 20 -6.20 5.05 4.84
CA TYR A 20 -5.32 6.05 5.43
C TYR A 20 -5.88 6.42 6.80
N ILE A 21 -5.21 5.95 7.85
CA ILE A 21 -5.67 6.04 9.25
C ILE A 21 -4.50 6.43 10.18
N PRO A 22 -4.79 6.95 11.39
CA PRO A 22 -3.80 7.02 12.46
C PRO A 22 -3.23 5.63 12.75
N GLY A 23 -1.89 5.50 12.80
CA GLY A 23 -1.23 4.21 13.03
C GLY A 23 -1.63 3.51 14.33
N ALA A 24 -2.06 4.26 15.34
CA ALA A 24 -2.58 3.72 16.60
C ALA A 24 -3.83 2.85 16.43
N LEU A 25 -4.61 3.04 15.35
CA LEU A 25 -5.83 2.28 15.06
C LEU A 25 -5.56 1.05 14.17
N ALA A 26 -4.35 0.90 13.62
CA ALA A 26 -4.08 -0.10 12.60
C ALA A 26 -4.26 -1.54 13.10
N THR A 27 -3.77 -1.85 14.31
CA THR A 27 -3.87 -3.19 14.89
C THR A 27 -5.32 -3.60 15.12
N GLU A 28 -6.13 -2.72 15.71
CA GLU A 28 -7.56 -2.98 15.97
C GLU A 28 -8.34 -3.22 14.68
N ILE A 29 -8.06 -2.43 13.63
CA ILE A 29 -8.71 -2.61 12.33
C ILE A 29 -8.29 -3.92 11.66
N ILE A 30 -7.01 -4.30 11.73
CA ILE A 30 -6.53 -5.56 11.17
C ILE A 30 -7.22 -6.75 11.84
N GLU A 31 -7.35 -6.73 13.17
CA GLU A 31 -8.05 -7.77 13.93
C GLU A 31 -9.54 -7.85 13.58
N LEU A 32 -10.22 -6.70 13.49
CA LEU A 32 -11.62 -6.63 13.07
C LEU A 32 -11.83 -7.20 11.66
N VAL A 33 -10.99 -6.81 10.71
CA VAL A 33 -11.07 -7.28 9.32
C VAL A 33 -10.81 -8.79 9.22
N GLY A 34 -9.95 -9.33 10.09
CA GLY A 34 -9.73 -10.77 10.22
C GLY A 34 -11.00 -11.55 10.55
N SER A 35 -11.95 -10.97 11.29
CA SER A 35 -13.25 -11.61 11.58
C SER A 35 -14.15 -11.78 10.35
N PHE A 36 -13.89 -11.03 9.29
CA PHE A 36 -14.56 -11.14 7.99
C PHE A 36 -13.80 -12.06 7.02
N GLU A 37 -12.81 -12.83 7.50
CA GLU A 37 -11.92 -13.69 6.69
C GLU A 37 -11.11 -12.92 5.64
N ILE A 38 -10.92 -11.61 5.84
CA ILE A 38 -10.12 -10.76 4.98
C ILE A 38 -8.75 -10.55 5.63
N LYS A 39 -7.67 -10.69 4.86
CA LYS A 39 -6.32 -10.38 5.32
C LYS A 39 -6.04 -8.90 5.16
N ALA A 40 -5.57 -8.26 6.24
CA ALA A 40 -5.14 -6.88 6.24
C ALA A 40 -3.74 -6.77 6.87
N GLN A 41 -2.97 -5.81 6.38
CA GLN A 41 -1.65 -5.48 6.93
C GLN A 41 -1.34 -4.00 6.65
N ILE A 42 -0.37 -3.47 7.38
CA ILE A 42 0.16 -2.14 7.10
C ILE A 42 1.05 -2.24 5.85
N VAL A 43 0.62 -1.62 4.75
CA VAL A 43 1.34 -1.67 3.46
C VAL A 43 2.22 -0.45 3.20
N GLY A 44 2.13 0.58 4.04
CA GLY A 44 2.92 1.80 3.89
C GLY A 44 2.56 2.88 4.91
N GLU A 45 3.14 4.06 4.73
CA GLU A 45 2.92 5.23 5.59
C GLU A 45 2.91 6.52 4.76
N VAL A 46 2.25 7.56 5.27
CA VAL A 46 2.25 8.90 4.67
C VAL A 46 3.14 9.83 5.48
N LYS A 47 4.02 10.54 4.79
CA LYS A 47 4.93 11.54 5.38
C LYS A 47 4.66 12.91 4.78
N ASN A 48 4.90 13.95 5.57
CA ASN A 48 4.94 15.31 5.03
C ASN A 48 6.07 15.43 4.00
N ALA A 49 5.75 15.99 2.84
CA ALA A 49 6.69 16.16 1.74
C ALA A 49 6.47 17.52 1.08
N SER A 50 7.53 18.09 0.49
CA SER A 50 7.46 19.34 -0.27
C SER A 50 6.79 19.18 -1.64
N GLN A 51 6.67 17.93 -2.13
CA GLN A 51 6.12 17.58 -3.43
C GLN A 51 5.35 16.27 -3.32
N THR A 52 4.33 16.09 -4.15
CA THR A 52 3.60 14.82 -4.28
C THR A 52 4.53 13.74 -4.80
N ARG A 53 4.53 12.59 -4.13
CA ARG A 53 5.31 11.42 -4.53
C ARG A 53 4.66 10.15 -3.99
N VAL A 54 4.70 9.10 -4.77
CA VAL A 54 4.43 7.73 -4.33
C VAL A 54 5.69 6.91 -4.61
N THR A 55 6.15 6.18 -3.59
CA THR A 55 7.30 5.29 -3.69
C THR A 55 6.82 3.88 -3.33
N ILE A 56 7.10 2.92 -4.22
CA ILE A 56 6.78 1.51 -4.02
C ILE A 56 8.09 0.75 -3.85
N ASP A 57 8.30 0.23 -2.65
CA ASP A 57 9.38 -0.70 -2.32
C ASP A 57 8.86 -2.13 -2.32
N SER A 58 9.35 -2.96 -3.24
CA SER A 58 8.94 -4.36 -3.38
C SER A 58 10.12 -5.26 -3.70
N GLU A 59 9.92 -6.58 -3.67
CA GLU A 59 10.92 -7.57 -4.10
C GLU A 59 11.37 -7.36 -5.56
N MET A 60 10.54 -6.71 -6.37
CA MET A 60 10.82 -6.42 -7.79
C MET A 60 11.65 -5.13 -7.98
N GLY A 61 11.91 -4.38 -6.91
CA GLY A 61 12.71 -3.16 -6.92
C GLY A 61 12.02 -1.96 -6.29
N HIS A 62 12.64 -0.81 -6.47
CA HIS A 62 12.21 0.51 -5.98
C HIS A 62 11.61 1.32 -7.13
N PHE A 63 10.37 1.78 -6.96
CA PHE A 63 9.64 2.52 -8.01
C PHE A 63 9.13 3.86 -7.49
N ASP A 64 9.61 4.95 -8.08
CA ASP A 64 9.14 6.30 -7.79
C ASP A 64 8.15 6.82 -8.85
N TYR A 65 7.09 7.44 -8.35
CA TYR A 65 6.05 8.13 -9.10
C TYR A 65 5.89 9.54 -8.55
N GLN A 66 5.80 10.53 -9.44
CA GLN A 66 5.56 11.95 -9.12
C GLN A 66 4.20 12.36 -9.68
#